data_AF-V9LJT0-F1
#
_entry.id   AF-V9LJT0-F1
#
_cell.length_a   1.000
_cell.length_b   1.000
_cell.length_c   1.000
_cell.angle_alpha   90.00
_cell.angle_beta   90.00
_cell.angle_gamma   90.00
#
_symmetry.space_group_name_H-M   'P 1'
#
loop_
_entity.id
_entity.type
_entity.pdbx_description
1 polymer ?
#
loop_
_entity_poly.entity_id
_entity_poly.type
_entity_poly.pdbx_seq_one_letter_code
_entity_poly.pdbx_strand_id
1 'polypeptide(L)'
;MGKRQHKAAPRPGSVSFSEESRREFLTGFHKRKVERRKKATDEIKQKLKEEQRRVKVERHKEYVKMFQERKEALEEAEELDQLVTSQLESVQYDHPNHTVTVTTISDIDLTGGRLGLGSEQPEAAREQPPPQRNG
;
A
#
# COMPACT_ATOMS: atom_id res chain seq x y z
N MET A 1 19.38 -39.59 -50.85
CA MET A 1 19.99 -40.24 -49.67
C MET A 1 21.30 -39.52 -49.31
N GLY A 2 21.27 -38.53 -48.41
CA GLY A 2 22.47 -37.79 -48.01
C GLY A 2 23.07 -38.37 -46.72
N LYS A 3 24.30 -38.88 -46.76
CA LYS A 3 24.99 -39.40 -45.57
C LYS A 3 25.42 -38.25 -44.67
N ARG A 4 24.89 -38.21 -43.44
CA ARG A 4 25.32 -37.30 -42.38
C ARG A 4 26.67 -37.78 -41.84
N GLN A 5 27.71 -36.97 -42.03
CA GLN A 5 29.01 -37.16 -41.39
C GLN A 5 28.87 -36.85 -39.88
N HIS A 6 29.00 -37.85 -39.02
CA HIS A 6 29.09 -37.65 -37.58
C HIS A 6 30.56 -37.37 -37.22
N LYS A 7 30.87 -36.13 -36.81
CA LYS A 7 32.19 -35.83 -36.24
C LYS A 7 32.31 -36.50 -34.88
N ALA A 8 33.28 -37.41 -34.73
CA ALA A 8 33.56 -38.10 -33.48
C ALA A 8 34.00 -37.11 -32.39
N ALA A 9 33.52 -37.31 -31.16
CA ALA A 9 33.91 -36.50 -30.02
C ALA A 9 35.39 -36.72 -29.65
N PRO A 10 36.13 -35.67 -29.28
CA PRO A 10 37.54 -35.78 -28.92
C PRO A 10 37.72 -36.62 -27.64
N ARG A 11 38.78 -37.42 -27.60
CA ARG A 11 39.11 -38.31 -26.46
C ARG A 11 39.64 -37.49 -25.28
N PRO A 12 39.33 -37.84 -24.02
CA PRO A 12 39.90 -37.18 -22.85
C PRO A 12 41.42 -37.35 -22.84
N GLY A 13 42.16 -36.24 -22.94
CA GLY A 13 43.63 -36.20 -22.93
C GLY A 13 44.31 -35.65 -24.19
N SER A 14 43.58 -35.36 -25.27
CA SER A 14 44.20 -34.72 -26.45
C SER A 14 44.32 -33.20 -26.27
N VAL A 15 45.54 -32.70 -26.05
CA VAL A 15 45.83 -31.26 -26.12
C VAL A 15 46.10 -30.90 -27.58
N SER A 16 45.13 -30.30 -28.25
CA SER A 16 45.28 -29.84 -29.63
C SER A 16 45.66 -28.36 -29.66
N PHE A 17 46.82 -28.04 -30.23
CA PHE A 17 47.24 -26.67 -30.50
C PHE A 17 46.76 -26.27 -31.90
N SER A 18 45.58 -25.65 -31.98
CA SER A 18 45.11 -25.06 -33.24
C SER A 18 45.80 -23.73 -33.47
N GLU A 19 46.23 -23.49 -34.71
CA GLU A 19 46.85 -22.22 -35.08
C GLU A 19 45.87 -21.04 -34.95
N GLU A 20 44.58 -21.29 -35.20
CA GLU A 20 43.52 -20.28 -35.07
C GLU A 20 43.36 -19.81 -33.63
N SER A 21 43.28 -20.74 -32.66
CA SER A 21 43.21 -20.37 -31.24
C SER A 21 44.51 -19.71 -30.77
N ARG A 22 45.68 -20.10 -31.33
CA ARG A 22 46.94 -19.39 -31.08
C ARG A 22 46.91 -17.95 -31.61
N ARG A 23 46.42 -17.73 -32.83
CA ARG A 23 46.29 -16.39 -33.44
C ARG A 23 45.34 -15.52 -32.63
N GLU A 24 44.20 -16.05 -32.20
CA GLU A 24 43.24 -15.32 -31.37
C GLU A 24 43.79 -15.05 -29.96
N PHE A 25 44.54 -15.98 -29.39
CA PHE A 25 45.23 -15.75 -28.13
C PHE A 25 46.25 -14.60 -28.24
N LEU A 26 47.09 -14.60 -29.27
CA LEU A 26 48.16 -13.62 -29.46
C LEU A 26 47.70 -12.26 -29.99
N THR A 27 46.60 -12.17 -30.76
CA THR A 27 46.15 -10.90 -31.36
C THR A 27 44.85 -10.37 -30.73
N GLY A 28 44.06 -11.25 -30.11
CA GLY A 28 42.75 -10.92 -29.51
C GLY A 28 42.79 -10.17 -28.18
N PHE A 29 43.92 -9.56 -27.80
CA PHE A 29 44.04 -8.83 -26.54
C PHE A 29 43.04 -7.68 -26.40
N HIS A 30 42.79 -6.94 -27.49
CA HIS A 30 41.79 -5.86 -27.50
C HIS A 30 40.39 -6.42 -27.28
N LYS A 31 40.02 -7.51 -27.98
CA LYS A 31 38.74 -8.21 -27.79
C LYS A 31 38.55 -8.61 -26.31
N ARG A 32 39.51 -9.33 -25.73
CA ARG A 32 39.45 -9.74 -24.30
C ARG A 32 39.43 -8.56 -23.33
N LYS A 33 40.09 -7.45 -23.64
CA LYS A 33 40.06 -6.25 -22.81
C LYS A 33 38.67 -5.62 -22.85
N VAL A 34 38.06 -5.52 -24.02
CA VAL A 34 36.68 -5.03 -24.19
C VAL A 34 35.68 -5.95 -23.50
N GLU A 35 35.79 -7.26 -23.68
CA GLU A 35 34.93 -8.26 -23.03
C GLU A 35 35.00 -8.17 -21.50
N ARG A 36 36.20 -8.07 -20.92
CA ARG A 36 36.36 -7.89 -19.48
C ARG A 36 35.70 -6.60 -18.98
N ARG A 37 35.89 -5.49 -19.69
CA ARG A 37 35.24 -4.21 -19.35
C ARG A 37 33.72 -4.33 -19.42
N LYS A 38 33.21 -4.90 -20.51
CA LYS A 38 31.77 -5.11 -20.71
C LYS A 38 31.18 -5.98 -19.60
N LYS A 39 31.82 -7.12 -19.30
CA LYS A 39 31.40 -8.02 -18.22
C LYS A 39 31.32 -7.30 -16.87
N ALA A 40 32.37 -6.55 -16.51
CA ALA A 40 32.36 -5.78 -15.26
C ALA A 40 31.23 -4.73 -15.25
N THR A 41 31.00 -4.01 -16.36
CA THR A 41 29.89 -3.04 -16.42
C THR A 41 28.52 -3.68 -16.37
N ASP A 42 28.35 -4.84 -16.99
CA ASP A 42 27.07 -5.56 -17.02
C ASP A 42 26.75 -6.17 -15.65
N GLU A 43 27.75 -6.72 -14.95
CA GLU A 43 27.62 -7.19 -13.57
C GLU A 43 27.22 -6.06 -12.61
N ILE A 44 27.85 -4.88 -12.73
CA ILE A 44 27.49 -3.70 -11.92
C ILE A 44 26.05 -3.26 -12.21
N LYS A 45 25.65 -3.21 -13.48
CA LYS A 45 24.29 -2.84 -13.88
C LYS A 45 23.25 -3.85 -13.37
N GLN A 46 23.55 -5.14 -13.40
CA GLN A 46 22.66 -6.19 -12.88
C GLN A 46 22.45 -6.02 -11.38
N LYS A 47 23.53 -5.91 -10.61
CA LYS A 47 23.46 -5.68 -9.16
C LYS A 47 22.66 -4.42 -8.81
N LEU A 48 22.88 -3.32 -9.53
CA LEU A 48 22.11 -2.08 -9.31
C LEU A 48 20.61 -2.27 -9.58
N LYS A 49 20.24 -3.00 -10.64
CA LYS A 49 18.83 -3.28 -10.95
C LYS A 49 18.17 -4.18 -9.91
N GLU A 50 18.90 -5.17 -9.41
CA GLU A 50 18.42 -6.08 -8.36
C GLU A 50 18.16 -5.32 -7.06
N GLU A 51 19.10 -4.47 -6.64
CA GLU A 51 18.93 -3.60 -5.47
C GLU A 51 17.73 -2.65 -5.63
N GLN A 52 17.60 -2.00 -6.79
CA GLN A 52 16.43 -1.14 -7.07
C GLN A 52 15.11 -1.93 -7.01
N ARG A 53 15.10 -3.16 -7.53
CA ARG A 53 13.91 -4.02 -7.48
C ARG A 53 13.59 -4.41 -6.05
N ARG A 54 14.60 -4.77 -5.27
CA ARG A 54 14.45 -5.13 -3.86
C ARG A 54 13.86 -3.99 -3.05
N VAL A 55 14.42 -2.80 -3.15
CA VAL A 55 13.93 -1.60 -2.45
C VAL A 55 12.48 -1.28 -2.83
N LYS A 56 12.11 -1.40 -4.11
CA LYS A 56 10.72 -1.20 -4.56
C LYS A 56 9.76 -2.21 -3.96
N VAL A 57 10.14 -3.48 -3.92
CA VAL A 57 9.31 -4.56 -3.37
C VAL A 57 9.16 -4.41 -1.86
N GLU A 58 10.26 -4.12 -1.14
CA GLU A 58 10.24 -3.89 0.30
C GLU A 58 9.33 -2.69 0.65
N ARG A 59 9.51 -1.55 -0.02
CA ARG A 59 8.65 -0.37 0.16
C ARG A 59 7.19 -0.65 -0.14
N HIS A 60 6.89 -1.40 -1.20
CA HIS A 60 5.51 -1.76 -1.53
C HIS A 60 4.90 -2.69 -0.48
N LYS A 61 5.66 -3.68 -0.01
CA LYS A 61 5.23 -4.60 1.05
C LYS A 61 4.93 -3.85 2.34
N GLU A 62 5.80 -2.92 2.74
CA GLU A 62 5.58 -2.07 3.91
C GLU A 62 4.34 -1.20 3.74
N TYR A 63 4.17 -0.56 2.58
CA TYR A 63 2.99 0.25 2.29
C TYR A 63 1.69 -0.57 2.39
N VAL A 64 1.67 -1.76 1.80
CA VAL A 64 0.51 -2.68 1.86
C VAL A 64 0.25 -3.13 3.29
N LYS A 65 1.31 -3.42 4.07
CA LYS A 65 1.17 -3.78 5.48
C LYS A 65 0.55 -2.65 6.29
N MET A 66 1.05 -1.42 6.19
CA MET A 66 0.48 -0.27 6.91
C MET A 66 -0.97 0.01 6.52
N PHE A 67 -1.30 -0.20 5.24
CA PHE A 67 -2.67 -0.07 4.76
C PHE A 67 -3.60 -1.15 5.36
N GLN A 68 -3.11 -2.39 5.41
CA GLN A 68 -3.84 -3.51 5.98
C GLN A 68 -4.06 -3.32 7.49
N GLU A 69 -3.03 -2.94 8.24
CA GLU A 69 -3.13 -2.63 9.68
C GLU A 69 -4.14 -1.51 9.95
N ARG A 70 -4.16 -0.46 9.13
CA ARG A 70 -5.15 0.61 9.25
C ARG A 70 -6.57 0.10 8.98
N LYS A 71 -6.74 -0.79 8.00
CA LYS A 71 -8.04 -1.35 7.66
C LYS A 71 -8.55 -2.23 8.79
N GLU A 72 -7.70 -3.10 9.33
CA GLU A 72 -8.01 -3.97 10.48
C GLU A 72 -8.40 -3.14 11.71
N ALA A 73 -7.68 -2.06 12.01
CA ALA A 73 -8.05 -1.17 13.11
C ALA A 73 -9.40 -0.46 12.93
N LEU A 74 -9.80 -0.16 11.69
CA LEU A 74 -11.14 0.40 11.41
C LEU A 74 -12.24 -0.65 11.56
N GLU A 75 -11.98 -1.88 11.12
CA GLU A 75 -12.91 -3.01 11.26
C GLU A 75 -13.10 -3.39 12.74
N GLU A 76 -12.03 -3.44 13.53
CA GLU A 76 -12.10 -3.68 14.98
C GLU A 76 -12.90 -2.58 15.71
N ALA A 77 -12.74 -1.32 15.31
CA ALA A 77 -13.51 -0.22 15.88
C ALA A 77 -15.01 -0.33 15.56
N GLU A 78 -15.36 -0.75 14.34
CA GLU A 78 -16.75 -0.98 13.93
C GLU A 78 -17.38 -2.16 14.69
N GLU A 79 -16.63 -3.26 14.88
CA GLU A 79 -17.08 -4.40 15.70
C GLU A 79 -17.34 -3.99 17.16
N LEU A 80 -16.47 -3.16 17.73
CA LEU A 80 -16.64 -2.66 19.10
C LEU A 80 -17.86 -1.76 19.22
N ASP A 81 -18.10 -0.88 18.26
CA ASP A 81 -19.28 -0.03 18.22
C ASP A 81 -20.57 -0.86 18.12
N GLN A 82 -20.59 -1.89 17.27
CA GLN A 82 -21.72 -2.82 17.19
C GLN A 82 -21.98 -3.54 18.51
N LEU A 83 -20.95 -3.95 19.24
CA LEU A 83 -21.11 -4.58 20.55
C LEU A 83 -21.65 -3.59 21.60
N VAL A 84 -21.13 -2.37 21.62
CA VAL A 84 -21.57 -1.30 22.54
C VAL A 84 -23.01 -0.90 22.26
N THR A 85 -23.38 -0.70 21.00
CA THR A 85 -24.76 -0.40 20.60
C THR A 85 -25.72 -1.55 20.91
N SER A 86 -25.28 -2.80 20.78
CA SER A 86 -26.07 -3.97 21.16
C SER A 86 -26.30 -4.08 22.67
N GLN A 87 -25.33 -3.64 23.50
CA GLN A 87 -25.46 -3.60 24.96
C GLN A 87 -26.16 -2.33 25.46
N LEU A 88 -26.51 -1.40 24.57
CA LEU A 88 -27.17 -0.14 24.88
C LEU A 88 -28.65 -0.37 25.22
N GLU A 89 -28.91 -1.07 26.31
CA GLU A 89 -30.26 -1.19 26.86
C GLU A 89 -30.53 0.01 27.77
N SER A 90 -31.59 0.76 27.46
CA SER A 90 -32.04 1.85 28.32
C SER A 90 -32.74 1.28 29.54
N VAL A 91 -32.29 1.69 30.73
CA VAL A 91 -32.86 1.18 31.98
C VAL A 91 -33.86 2.20 32.52
N GLN A 92 -35.11 1.79 32.62
CA GLN A 92 -36.16 2.59 33.25
C GLN A 92 -36.26 2.27 34.74
N TYR A 93 -36.15 3.30 35.55
CA TYR A 93 -36.34 3.26 37.00
C TYR A 93 -37.62 3.98 37.35
N ASP A 94 -38.56 3.27 37.95
CA ASP A 94 -39.83 3.86 38.37
C ASP A 94 -39.73 4.36 39.81
N HIS A 95 -40.03 5.64 40.02
CA HIS A 95 -40.04 6.28 41.33
C HIS A 95 -41.48 6.71 41.68
N PRO A 96 -41.81 6.90 42.98
CA PRO A 96 -43.18 7.10 43.42
C PRO A 96 -43.95 8.27 42.77
N ASN A 97 -43.24 9.27 42.22
CA ASN A 97 -43.84 10.46 41.61
C ASN A 97 -43.37 10.71 40.17
N HIS A 98 -42.49 9.88 39.60
CA HIS A 98 -41.94 10.05 38.26
C HIS A 98 -41.15 8.81 37.80
N THR A 99 -40.91 8.68 36.51
CA THR A 99 -40.05 7.63 35.95
C THR A 99 -38.77 8.26 35.39
N VAL A 100 -37.61 7.68 35.72
CA VAL A 100 -36.30 8.10 35.19
C VAL A 100 -35.81 7.04 34.22
N THR A 101 -35.54 7.43 32.98
CA THR A 101 -34.86 6.55 32.00
C THR A 101 -33.39 6.94 31.95
N VAL A 102 -32.50 6.01 32.30
CA VAL A 102 -31.05 6.20 32.17
C VAL A 102 -30.60 5.48 30.90
N THR A 103 -30.14 6.28 29.93
CA THR A 103 -29.52 5.79 28.71
C THR A 103 -28.06 6.20 28.75
N THR A 104 -27.14 5.25 28.84
CA THR A 104 -25.72 5.53 28.63
C THR A 104 -25.53 5.93 27.16
N ILE A 105 -24.81 7.01 26.87
CA ILE A 105 -24.64 7.52 25.50
C ILE A 105 -23.14 7.54 25.22
N SER A 106 -22.68 6.74 24.27
CA SER A 106 -21.25 6.61 23.94
C SER A 106 -20.79 7.75 23.03
N ASP A 107 -21.62 8.12 22.05
CA ASP A 107 -21.25 9.05 20.99
C ASP A 107 -22.00 10.38 21.13
N ILE A 108 -21.60 11.15 22.13
CA ILE A 108 -21.82 12.59 22.07
C ILE A 108 -20.62 13.21 21.36
N ASP A 109 -20.83 13.71 20.15
CA ASP A 109 -19.87 14.58 19.49
C ASP A 109 -19.82 15.93 20.24
N LEU A 110 -18.92 16.03 21.22
CA LEU A 110 -18.62 17.27 21.95
C LEU A 110 -17.85 18.29 21.08
N THR A 111 -17.40 17.88 19.88
CA THR A 111 -16.57 18.71 18.99
C THR A 111 -17.40 19.43 17.92
N GLY A 112 -18.60 18.94 17.61
CA GLY A 112 -19.57 19.57 16.71
C GLY A 112 -20.80 20.11 17.46
N GLY A 113 -20.76 21.40 17.82
CA GLY A 113 -21.78 22.06 18.62
C GLY A 113 -23.24 21.87 18.15
N ARG A 114 -23.97 20.95 18.80
CA ARG A 114 -25.43 21.03 18.96
C ARG A 114 -25.96 20.05 20.02
N LEU A 115 -25.47 20.16 21.26
CA LEU A 115 -26.19 19.66 22.44
C LEU A 115 -26.96 20.78 23.14
N GLY A 116 -27.78 21.50 22.39
CA GLY A 116 -28.80 22.38 22.96
C GLY A 116 -30.01 21.57 23.39
N LEU A 117 -29.94 20.89 24.54
CA LEU A 117 -31.16 20.50 25.26
C LEU A 117 -31.77 21.79 25.85
N GLY A 118 -32.63 22.42 25.06
CA GLY A 118 -33.28 23.68 25.41
C GLY A 118 -33.78 24.39 24.17
N SER A 119 -34.87 23.89 23.58
CA SER A 119 -35.61 24.63 22.55
C SER A 119 -36.35 25.79 23.21
N GLU A 120 -35.78 26.99 23.18
CA GLU A 120 -36.60 28.20 23.21
C GLU A 120 -37.00 28.49 21.76
N GLN A 121 -38.29 28.35 21.46
CA GLN A 121 -38.86 28.81 20.19
C GLN A 121 -38.75 30.33 20.16
N PRO A 122 -38.04 30.96 19.21
CA PRO A 122 -38.20 32.39 18.99
C PRO A 122 -39.60 32.62 18.40
N GLU A 123 -40.43 33.31 19.18
CA GLU A 123 -41.66 33.99 18.79
C GLU A 123 -41.52 34.59 17.38
N ALA A 124 -42.50 34.30 16.52
CA ALA A 124 -42.55 34.71 15.13
C ALA A 124 -42.55 36.25 15.01
N ALA A 125 -41.36 36.84 14.84
CA ALA A 125 -41.22 38.22 14.39
C ALA A 125 -41.58 38.29 12.89
N ARG A 126 -42.86 38.60 12.66
CA ARG A 126 -43.49 39.03 11.40
C ARG A 126 -42.47 39.54 10.36
N GLU A 127 -42.37 38.84 9.23
CA GLU A 127 -41.84 39.41 7.99
C GLU A 127 -42.59 40.71 7.70
N GLN A 128 -41.89 41.84 7.78
CA GLN A 128 -42.30 43.05 7.08
C GLN A 128 -41.78 42.93 5.65
N PRO A 129 -42.63 43.01 4.61
CA PRO A 129 -42.14 43.00 3.24
C PRO A 129 -41.30 44.27 2.95
N PRO A 130 -40.25 44.16 2.11
CA PRO A 130 -39.34 45.28 1.85
C PRO A 130 -40.07 46.45 1.17
N PRO A 131 -39.76 47.71 1.52
CA PRO A 131 -40.40 48.87 0.91
C PRO A 131 -40.03 48.97 -0.58
N GLN A 132 -41.06 49.10 -1.43
CA GLN A 132 -40.88 49.36 -2.85
C GLN A 132 -40.28 50.75 -3.06
N ARG A 133 -39.13 50.80 -3.75
CA ARG A 133 -38.51 52.06 -4.19
C ARG A 133 -39.25 52.56 -5.43
N ASN A 134 -40.11 53.56 -5.25
CA ASN A 134 -40.68 54.35 -6.34
C ASN A 134 -39.79 55.58 -6.60
N GLY A 135 -39.44 55.82 -7.87
CA GLY A 135 -38.75 57.02 -8.35
C GLY A 135 -37.28 56.81 -8.70
#